data_AF-A0A0D3KTZ5-F1
#
_entry.id   AF-A0A0D3KTZ5-F1
#
_cell.length_a   1.000
_cell.length_b   1.000
_cell.length_c   1.000
_cell.angle_alpha   90.00
_cell.angle_beta   90.00
_cell.angle_gamma   90.00
#
_symmetry.space_group_name_H-M   'P 1'
#
loop_
_entity.id
_entity.type
_entity.pdbx_description
1 polymer ?
#
loop_
_entity_poly.entity_id
_entity_poly.type
_entity_poly.pdbx_seq_one_letter_code
_entity_poly.pdbx_strand_id
1 'polypeptide(L)'
;MRVRIDAAPLSSPSLPHRSLTLDSAAWATCMLLLATPDGGGAPVGSLQLQRDPAAPFAVHASGLRLASPADSPEGGDAARQLLWHAAREHPDLRCGSALLARPVTPSDEGVLRGLGFELAGGDVAEGSGEDVAQGSGANASASPLMALVARRDPAEPSGFSHATLRVSCIRQSLAFWSLLHYEPRRRFTTNGARAAWLCAPWTPLSIELVEVPPAVLQRPARPPSDAAPGPAHLCLDVTALGVSLPDTLASLQHRSASRFGRPLRVVSPPHQQMMGDLVAEVAIVRAPDGFPLRLTRRACTLAQSLAPDWELEE
;
A
#
# COMPACT_ATOMS: atom_id res chain seq x y z
N MET A 1 3.23 -10.59 -22.61
CA MET A 1 3.27 -9.70 -23.80
C MET A 1 3.83 -8.35 -23.38
N ARG A 2 4.57 -7.62 -24.23
CA ARG A 2 4.87 -6.20 -23.91
C ARG A 2 3.74 -5.33 -24.45
N VAL A 3 3.16 -4.51 -23.57
CA VAL A 3 2.16 -3.51 -23.96
C VAL A 3 2.71 -2.10 -23.80
N ARG A 4 2.37 -1.24 -24.75
CA ARG A 4 2.53 0.20 -24.65
C ARG A 4 1.29 0.79 -23.97
N ILE A 5 1.51 1.65 -22.99
CA ILE A 5 0.44 2.28 -22.22
C ILE A 5 0.42 3.76 -22.53
N ASP A 6 -0.69 4.22 -23.08
CA ASP A 6 -0.89 5.61 -23.51
C ASP A 6 -2.04 6.23 -22.70
N ALA A 7 -1.87 7.49 -22.29
CA ALA A 7 -2.93 8.27 -21.66
C ALA A 7 -3.76 8.99 -22.74
N ALA A 8 -5.09 8.87 -22.67
CA ALA A 8 -6.02 9.53 -23.57
C ALA A 8 -7.06 10.34 -22.78
N PRO A 9 -7.45 11.54 -23.26
CA PRO A 9 -8.64 12.22 -22.77
C PRO A 9 -9.87 11.37 -23.11
N LEU A 10 -10.89 11.38 -22.23
CA LEU A 10 -12.14 10.66 -22.45
C LEU A 10 -12.88 11.21 -23.68
N SER A 11 -12.56 10.64 -24.83
CA SER A 11 -13.25 10.75 -26.10
C SER A 11 -13.42 9.31 -26.58
N SER A 12 -14.63 8.79 -26.38
CA SER A 12 -14.96 7.36 -26.29
C SER A 12 -14.49 6.49 -27.48
N PRO A 13 -13.77 5.38 -27.23
CA PRO A 13 -13.91 4.18 -28.04
C PRO A 13 -14.63 3.09 -27.23
N SER A 14 -15.74 2.58 -27.76
CA SER A 14 -16.50 1.48 -27.16
C SER A 14 -15.72 0.16 -27.32
N LEU A 15 -15.06 -0.30 -26.25
CA LEU A 15 -14.54 -1.66 -26.16
C LEU A 15 -15.66 -2.65 -25.76
N PRO A 16 -15.78 -3.82 -26.41
CA PRO A 16 -16.71 -4.87 -26.02
C PRO A 16 -16.33 -5.52 -24.66
N HIS A 17 -17.35 -6.02 -23.97
CA HIS A 17 -17.50 -6.05 -22.50
C HIS A 17 -16.63 -7.03 -21.68
N ARG A 18 -16.07 -6.54 -20.56
CA ARG A 18 -16.53 -6.72 -19.16
C ARG A 18 -16.16 -5.43 -18.41
N SER A 19 -17.11 -4.82 -17.70
CA SER A 19 -16.97 -3.47 -17.14
C SER A 19 -16.96 -3.51 -15.62
N LEU A 20 -15.90 -2.99 -15.01
CA LEU A 20 -15.85 -2.68 -13.58
C LEU A 20 -16.27 -1.22 -13.38
N THR A 21 -17.54 -0.92 -13.59
CA THR A 21 -18.08 0.44 -13.46
C THR A 21 -18.75 0.64 -12.11
N LEU A 22 -18.37 1.70 -11.40
CA LEU A 22 -19.22 2.36 -10.41
C LEU A 22 -19.98 3.48 -11.11
N ASP A 23 -21.28 3.50 -10.91
CA ASP A 23 -22.18 4.49 -11.47
C ASP A 23 -22.23 5.71 -10.54
N SER A 24 -21.77 6.87 -10.99
CA SER A 24 -22.11 8.16 -10.37
C SER A 24 -21.70 9.33 -11.26
N ALA A 25 -22.70 10.08 -11.71
CA ALA A 25 -22.55 11.25 -12.55
C ALA A 25 -22.16 12.48 -11.71
N ALA A 26 -20.88 12.64 -11.35
CA ALA A 26 -20.28 13.94 -10.96
C ALA A 26 -18.77 13.80 -10.66
N TRP A 27 -17.92 13.76 -11.69
CA TRP A 27 -16.46 13.76 -11.46
C TRP A 27 -15.73 14.75 -12.38
N ALA A 28 -14.87 15.57 -11.79
CA ALA A 28 -14.34 16.78 -12.42
C ALA A 28 -13.07 16.58 -13.27
N THR A 29 -12.43 15.41 -13.27
CA THR A 29 -11.37 15.10 -14.23
C THR A 29 -11.25 13.59 -14.37
N CYS A 30 -11.16 13.14 -15.62
CA CYS A 30 -11.37 11.75 -15.99
C CYS A 30 -10.30 11.41 -17.03
N MET A 31 -9.37 10.52 -16.69
CA MET A 31 -8.30 10.06 -17.57
C MET A 31 -8.52 8.60 -17.94
N LEU A 32 -8.23 8.23 -19.19
CA LEU A 32 -8.27 6.86 -19.66
C LEU A 32 -6.86 6.39 -20.02
N LEU A 33 -6.38 5.35 -19.35
CA LEU A 33 -5.17 4.62 -19.74
C LEU A 33 -5.57 3.48 -20.67
N LEU A 34 -4.85 3.31 -21.77
CA LEU A 34 -5.07 2.24 -22.74
C LEU A 34 -3.82 1.39 -22.86
N ALA A 35 -3.95 0.05 -22.80
CA ALA A 35 -2.86 -0.86 -23.10
C ALA A 35 -3.01 -1.36 -24.53
N THR A 36 -1.99 -1.12 -25.34
CA THR A 36 -1.91 -1.57 -26.72
C THR A 36 -0.74 -2.53 -26.88
N PRO A 37 -0.85 -3.61 -27.67
CA PRO A 37 0.30 -4.48 -27.95
C PRO A 37 1.44 -3.71 -28.64
N ASP A 38 2.70 -4.00 -28.29
CA ASP A 38 3.88 -3.34 -28.86
C ASP A 38 3.97 -3.42 -30.41
N GLY A 39 3.28 -4.38 -31.03
CA GLY A 39 3.20 -4.54 -32.49
C GLY A 39 2.13 -3.69 -33.19
N GLY A 40 1.41 -2.85 -32.45
CA GLY A 40 0.21 -2.16 -32.93
C GLY A 40 -1.04 -3.05 -32.86
N GLY A 41 -2.22 -2.42 -32.84
CA GLY A 41 -3.51 -3.13 -32.72
C GLY A 41 -4.52 -2.38 -31.85
N ALA A 42 -5.69 -2.99 -31.68
CA ALA A 42 -6.71 -2.46 -30.78
C ALA A 42 -6.25 -2.55 -29.31
N PRO A 43 -6.70 -1.64 -28.43
CA PRO A 43 -6.41 -1.72 -27.01
C PRO A 43 -6.88 -3.07 -26.44
N VAL A 44 -5.98 -3.77 -25.76
CA VAL A 44 -6.26 -5.04 -25.06
C VAL A 44 -6.70 -4.82 -23.62
N GLY A 45 -6.60 -3.58 -23.13
CA GLY A 45 -7.20 -3.16 -21.87
C GLY A 45 -7.32 -1.65 -21.75
N SER A 46 -8.14 -1.22 -20.80
CA SER A 46 -8.28 0.19 -20.43
C SER A 46 -8.46 0.35 -18.93
N LEU A 47 -8.00 1.45 -18.34
CA LEU A 47 -8.27 1.82 -16.95
C LEU A 47 -8.68 3.28 -16.89
N GLN A 48 -9.81 3.56 -16.24
CA GLN A 48 -10.27 4.92 -16.01
C GLN A 48 -9.77 5.39 -14.64
N LEU A 49 -9.17 6.57 -14.60
CA LEU A 49 -8.72 7.24 -13.38
C LEU A 49 -9.57 8.49 -13.16
N GLN A 50 -10.11 8.62 -11.97
CA GLN A 50 -11.00 9.71 -11.58
C GLN A 50 -10.52 10.33 -10.28
N ARG A 51 -10.44 11.66 -10.24
CA ARG A 51 -10.13 12.37 -8.99
C ARG A 51 -11.41 12.56 -8.18
N ASP A 52 -11.35 12.25 -6.89
CA ASP A 52 -12.48 12.52 -6.00
C ASP A 52 -12.57 14.03 -5.73
N PRO A 53 -13.69 14.69 -6.06
CA PRO A 53 -13.85 16.12 -5.77
C PRO A 53 -13.90 16.41 -4.26
N ALA A 54 -14.39 15.48 -3.44
CA ALA A 54 -14.42 15.62 -1.97
C ALA A 54 -13.07 15.28 -1.33
N ALA A 55 -12.23 14.49 -2.00
CA ALA A 55 -10.89 14.11 -1.56
C ALA A 55 -9.89 14.26 -2.71
N PRO A 56 -9.40 15.47 -3.02
CA PRO A 56 -8.56 15.72 -4.20
C PRO A 56 -7.21 14.98 -4.17
N PHE A 57 -6.81 14.44 -3.01
CA PHE A 57 -5.67 13.54 -2.86
C PHE A 57 -5.99 12.07 -3.17
N ALA A 58 -7.25 11.72 -3.42
CA ALA A 58 -7.71 10.38 -3.76
C ALA A 58 -7.98 10.30 -5.27
N VAL A 59 -7.42 9.26 -5.88
CA VAL A 59 -7.69 8.91 -7.28
C VAL A 59 -8.32 7.53 -7.27
N HIS A 60 -9.55 7.46 -7.76
CA HIS A 60 -10.29 6.23 -7.94
C HIS A 60 -9.89 5.61 -9.26
N ALA A 61 -9.52 4.33 -9.22
CA ALA A 61 -9.45 3.50 -10.41
C ALA A 61 -10.82 2.89 -10.64
N SER A 62 -11.46 3.28 -11.73
CA SER A 62 -12.72 2.70 -12.19
C SER A 62 -12.54 2.17 -13.62
N GLY A 63 -13.47 1.36 -14.09
CA GLY A 63 -13.51 0.96 -15.50
C GLY A 63 -12.28 0.21 -16.00
N LEU A 64 -11.61 -0.60 -15.16
CA LEU A 64 -10.63 -1.55 -15.67
C LEU A 64 -11.35 -2.53 -16.60
N ARG A 65 -11.06 -2.44 -17.89
CA ARG A 65 -11.56 -3.34 -18.94
C ARG A 65 -10.40 -4.10 -19.52
N LEU A 66 -10.61 -5.37 -19.79
CA LEU A 66 -9.63 -6.25 -20.40
C LEU A 66 -10.33 -7.00 -21.54
N ALA A 67 -9.57 -7.36 -22.56
CA ALA A 67 -10.03 -8.34 -23.52
C ALA A 67 -10.45 -9.63 -22.79
N SER A 68 -11.51 -10.28 -23.28
CA SER A 68 -12.02 -11.52 -22.67
C SER A 68 -10.91 -12.57 -22.62
N PRO A 69 -10.78 -13.35 -21.53
CA PRO A 69 -9.84 -14.46 -21.46
C PRO A 69 -10.02 -15.50 -22.58
N ALA A 70 -11.26 -15.60 -23.11
CA ALA A 70 -11.59 -16.45 -24.25
C ALA A 70 -10.98 -15.95 -25.57
N ASP A 71 -10.72 -14.64 -25.66
CA ASP A 71 -10.11 -13.99 -26.83
C ASP A 71 -8.59 -13.83 -26.67
N SER A 72 -8.09 -13.80 -25.42
CA SER A 72 -6.65 -13.85 -25.13
C SER A 72 -6.36 -14.28 -23.68
N PRO A 73 -5.62 -15.38 -23.44
CA PRO A 73 -5.13 -15.75 -22.11
C PRO A 73 -4.16 -14.73 -21.49
N GLU A 74 -3.72 -13.73 -22.26
CA GLU A 74 -2.77 -12.70 -21.85
C GLU A 74 -3.42 -11.49 -21.16
N GLY A 75 -4.75 -11.43 -21.09
CA GLY A 75 -5.50 -10.31 -20.51
C GLY A 75 -5.12 -9.97 -19.06
N GLY A 76 -4.76 -10.97 -18.25
CA GLY A 76 -4.31 -10.75 -16.87
C GLY A 76 -2.96 -10.03 -16.77
N ASP A 77 -2.04 -10.29 -17.71
CA ASP A 77 -0.73 -9.63 -17.78
C ASP A 77 -0.88 -8.17 -18.19
N ALA A 78 -1.72 -7.90 -19.20
CA ALA A 78 -2.06 -6.53 -19.62
C ALA A 78 -2.74 -5.72 -18.51
N ALA A 79 -3.64 -6.34 -17.74
CA ALA A 79 -4.27 -5.71 -16.57
C ALA A 79 -3.26 -5.27 -15.52
N ARG A 80 -2.35 -6.19 -15.21
CA ARG A 80 -1.28 -5.98 -14.25
C ARG A 80 -0.38 -4.85 -14.73
N GLN A 81 0.03 -4.85 -16.00
CA GLN A 81 0.85 -3.78 -16.58
C GLN A 81 0.14 -2.42 -16.59
N LEU A 82 -1.17 -2.37 -16.87
CA LEU A 82 -1.97 -1.13 -16.80
C LEU A 82 -2.04 -0.55 -15.40
N LEU A 83 -2.41 -1.37 -14.42
CA LEU A 83 -2.49 -0.97 -13.02
C LEU A 83 -1.11 -0.57 -12.50
N TRP A 84 -0.06 -1.29 -12.92
CA TRP A 84 1.31 -0.95 -12.62
C TRP A 84 1.69 0.43 -13.13
N HIS A 85 1.43 0.69 -14.41
CA HIS A 85 1.72 1.98 -15.01
C HIS A 85 0.91 3.09 -14.36
N ALA A 86 -0.38 2.86 -14.06
CA ALA A 86 -1.19 3.82 -13.32
C ALA A 86 -0.56 4.14 -11.95
N ALA A 87 -0.28 3.12 -11.14
CA ALA A 87 0.25 3.28 -9.79
C ALA A 87 1.68 3.86 -9.76
N ARG A 88 2.51 3.55 -10.76
CA ARG A 88 3.93 3.94 -10.80
C ARG A 88 4.22 5.19 -11.59
N GLU A 89 3.55 5.43 -12.71
CA GLU A 89 3.93 6.47 -13.68
C GLU A 89 3.05 7.71 -13.59
N HIS A 90 1.82 7.58 -13.12
CA HIS A 90 0.91 8.71 -13.05
C HIS A 90 1.26 9.63 -11.86
N PRO A 91 1.60 10.92 -12.06
CA PRO A 91 2.01 11.84 -11.00
C PRO A 91 1.01 11.93 -9.85
N ASP A 92 -0.29 11.98 -10.15
CA ASP A 92 -1.32 12.03 -9.10
C ASP A 92 -1.40 10.74 -8.27
N LEU A 93 -1.01 9.58 -8.83
CA LEU A 93 -0.95 8.30 -8.12
C LEU A 93 0.42 8.07 -7.43
N ARG A 94 1.49 8.67 -7.97
CA ARG A 94 2.83 8.77 -7.34
C ARG A 94 2.78 9.59 -6.04
N CYS A 95 1.93 10.60 -5.98
CA CYS A 95 1.77 11.52 -4.84
C CYS A 95 1.10 10.89 -3.59
N GLY A 96 0.91 9.57 -3.56
CA GLY A 96 0.52 8.85 -2.35
C GLY A 96 -0.93 8.39 -2.32
N SER A 97 -1.73 8.63 -3.35
CA SER A 97 -3.09 8.08 -3.40
C SER A 97 -3.08 6.55 -3.35
N ALA A 98 -3.88 5.95 -2.47
CA ALA A 98 -4.20 4.53 -2.53
C ALA A 98 -5.05 4.29 -3.78
N LEU A 99 -4.69 3.28 -4.59
CA LEU A 99 -5.52 2.90 -5.74
C LEU A 99 -6.66 2.02 -5.21
N LEU A 100 -7.88 2.54 -5.19
CA LEU A 100 -9.03 1.83 -4.68
C LEU A 100 -9.85 1.23 -5.83
N ALA A 101 -10.42 0.03 -5.60
CA ALA A 101 -11.32 -0.65 -6.52
C ALA A 101 -12.45 -1.34 -5.75
N ARG A 102 -13.64 -1.47 -6.35
CA ARG A 102 -14.70 -2.35 -5.84
C ARG A 102 -14.97 -3.45 -6.88
N PRO A 103 -14.92 -4.74 -6.51
CA PRO A 103 -15.28 -5.81 -7.42
C PRO A 103 -16.79 -5.73 -7.74
N VAL A 104 -17.18 -5.89 -9.00
CA VAL A 104 -18.60 -5.90 -9.38
C VAL A 104 -19.18 -7.31 -9.16
N THR A 105 -18.37 -8.33 -9.39
CA THR A 105 -18.71 -9.74 -9.19
C THR A 105 -17.69 -10.43 -8.27
N PRO A 106 -18.03 -11.56 -7.63
CA PRO A 106 -17.08 -12.35 -6.85
C PRO A 106 -15.86 -12.82 -7.65
N SER A 107 -16.02 -13.05 -8.96
CA SER A 107 -14.90 -13.39 -9.85
C SER A 107 -13.91 -12.24 -9.99
N ASP A 108 -14.38 -10.99 -9.91
CA ASP A 108 -13.54 -9.80 -10.02
C ASP A 108 -12.68 -9.60 -8.77
N GLU A 109 -13.17 -10.03 -7.61
CA GLU A 109 -12.38 -10.02 -6.38
C GLU A 109 -11.14 -10.92 -6.51
N GLY A 110 -11.30 -12.13 -7.07
CA GLY A 110 -10.16 -13.02 -7.33
C GLY A 110 -9.14 -12.41 -8.29
N VAL A 111 -9.62 -11.69 -9.32
CA VAL A 111 -8.76 -10.96 -10.27
C VAL A 111 -8.03 -9.82 -9.55
N LEU A 112 -8.73 -8.99 -8.78
CA LEU A 112 -8.14 -7.88 -8.02
C LEU A 112 -7.11 -8.38 -6.99
N ARG A 113 -7.40 -9.46 -6.26
CA ARG A 113 -6.43 -10.10 -5.36
C ARG A 113 -5.19 -10.61 -6.12
N GLY A 114 -5.38 -11.24 -7.27
CA GLY A 114 -4.28 -11.65 -8.16
C GLY A 114 -3.46 -10.48 -8.71
N LEU A 115 -4.02 -9.27 -8.71
CA LEU A 115 -3.38 -8.02 -9.09
C LEU A 115 -2.76 -7.27 -7.90
N GLY A 116 -2.87 -7.82 -6.68
CA GLY A 116 -2.28 -7.24 -5.46
C GLY A 116 -3.19 -6.27 -4.70
N PHE A 117 -4.50 -6.29 -4.98
CA PHE A 117 -5.49 -5.58 -4.17
C PHE A 117 -5.87 -6.39 -2.92
N GLU A 118 -6.00 -5.70 -1.80
CA GLU A 118 -6.46 -6.24 -0.51
C GLU A 118 -7.70 -5.48 -0.03
N LEU A 119 -8.49 -6.08 0.87
CA LEU A 119 -9.66 -5.41 1.45
C LEU A 119 -9.26 -4.11 2.18
N ALA A 120 -9.87 -2.99 1.78
CA ALA A 120 -9.70 -1.68 2.38
C ALA A 120 -10.66 -1.57 3.58
N GLY A 121 -10.18 -2.02 4.73
CA GLY A 121 -10.97 -2.17 5.96
C GLY A 121 -11.01 -3.64 6.36
N GLY A 122 -10.27 -4.00 7.40
CA GLY A 122 -10.32 -5.35 7.96
C GLY A 122 -11.69 -5.58 8.59
N ASP A 123 -12.48 -6.47 7.99
CA ASP A 123 -13.29 -7.49 8.66
C ASP A 123 -14.30 -8.07 7.67
N VAL A 124 -14.18 -9.37 7.39
CA VAL A 124 -15.36 -10.22 7.42
C VAL A 124 -15.05 -11.28 8.46
N ALA A 125 -15.81 -11.23 9.54
CA ALA A 125 -15.78 -12.20 10.61
C ALA A 125 -15.84 -13.63 10.05
N GLU A 126 -14.82 -14.43 10.36
CA GLU A 126 -15.00 -15.88 10.44
C GLU A 126 -15.81 -16.13 11.73
N GLY A 127 -17.12 -15.92 11.62
CA GLY A 127 -18.10 -16.30 12.63
C GLY A 127 -18.38 -17.79 12.52
N SER A 128 -17.91 -18.52 13.54
CA SER A 128 -18.49 -19.76 14.05
C SER A 128 -20.00 -19.80 13.91
N GLY A 129 -20.52 -20.99 13.58
CA GLY A 129 -21.94 -21.22 13.35
C GLY A 129 -22.88 -20.97 14.53
N GLU A 130 -24.16 -21.13 14.17
CA GLU A 130 -25.39 -21.21 14.97
C GLU A 130 -26.24 -19.93 15.10
N ASP A 131 -27.38 -20.00 14.39
CA ASP A 131 -28.73 -19.53 14.69
C ASP A 131 -28.96 -18.11 15.22
N VAL A 132 -29.51 -17.23 14.37
CA VAL A 132 -30.72 -16.43 14.67
C VAL A 132 -31.53 -16.17 13.39
N ALA A 133 -32.83 -16.39 13.50
CA ALA A 133 -33.85 -16.31 12.47
C ALA A 133 -34.16 -14.89 11.92
N GLN A 134 -34.63 -14.90 10.66
CA GLN A 134 -35.63 -14.03 10.02
C GLN A 134 -35.81 -12.59 10.53
N GLY A 135 -35.27 -11.65 9.76
CA GLY A 135 -35.73 -10.26 9.68
C GLY A 135 -35.46 -9.71 8.28
N SER A 136 -36.51 -9.56 7.46
CA SER A 136 -36.41 -9.06 6.09
C SER A 136 -36.09 -7.56 6.07
N GLY A 137 -34.91 -7.23 5.56
CA GLY A 137 -34.50 -5.89 5.17
C GLY A 137 -33.29 -6.04 4.26
N ALA A 138 -33.52 -6.06 2.95
CA ALA A 138 -32.49 -6.21 1.93
C ALA A 138 -31.57 -4.98 1.93
N ASN A 139 -30.57 -4.95 2.80
CA ASN A 139 -29.37 -4.17 2.55
C ASN A 139 -28.57 -4.94 1.52
N ALA A 140 -28.59 -4.47 0.27
CA ALA A 140 -27.70 -4.95 -0.77
C ALA A 140 -26.26 -4.88 -0.22
N SER A 141 -25.66 -6.05 0.03
CA SER A 141 -24.29 -6.17 0.49
C SER A 141 -23.39 -5.44 -0.50
N ALA A 142 -22.94 -4.23 -0.13
CA ALA A 142 -22.12 -3.41 -1.00
C ALA A 142 -20.78 -4.13 -1.22
N SER A 143 -20.38 -4.32 -2.48
CA SER A 143 -19.10 -4.95 -2.80
C SER A 143 -17.94 -4.31 -2.02
N PRO A 144 -17.02 -5.11 -1.47
CA PRO A 144 -16.00 -4.60 -0.58
C PRO A 144 -15.07 -3.61 -1.30
N LEU A 145 -14.69 -2.55 -0.62
CA LEU A 145 -13.63 -1.67 -1.11
C LEU A 145 -12.30 -2.41 -0.99
N MET A 146 -11.48 -2.37 -2.04
CA MET A 146 -10.16 -2.97 -2.07
C MET A 146 -9.12 -1.91 -2.43
N ALA A 147 -7.93 -1.99 -1.84
CA ALA A 147 -6.79 -1.10 -2.10
C ALA A 147 -5.65 -1.88 -2.76
N LEU A 148 -5.04 -1.34 -3.81
CA LEU A 148 -3.83 -1.89 -4.40
C LEU A 148 -2.67 -1.72 -3.41
N VAL A 149 -2.24 -2.83 -2.83
CA VAL A 149 -1.12 -2.87 -1.88
C VAL A 149 0.18 -3.18 -2.61
N ALA A 150 0.19 -3.37 -3.94
CA ALA A 150 1.41 -3.56 -4.71
C ALA A 150 1.82 -2.28 -5.48
N ARG A 151 2.93 -1.65 -5.06
CA ARG A 151 3.72 -0.63 -5.78
C ARG A 151 5.03 -1.17 -6.41
N ARG A 152 5.35 -2.46 -6.27
CA ARG A 152 6.40 -3.14 -7.04
C ARG A 152 5.94 -4.36 -7.85
N ASP A 153 6.34 -4.44 -9.12
CA ASP A 153 6.12 -5.63 -9.96
C ASP A 153 6.73 -6.87 -9.28
N PRO A 154 5.95 -7.92 -8.99
CA PRO A 154 6.47 -9.15 -8.40
C PRO A 154 7.62 -9.78 -9.20
N ALA A 155 7.70 -9.49 -10.50
CA ALA A 155 8.75 -9.98 -11.39
C ALA A 155 10.01 -9.10 -11.41
N GLU A 156 9.96 -7.85 -10.96
CA GLU A 156 11.16 -6.99 -10.93
C GLU A 156 12.12 -7.42 -9.81
N PRO A 157 13.40 -7.72 -10.11
CA PRO A 157 14.39 -8.00 -9.09
C PRO A 157 14.53 -6.78 -8.19
N SER A 158 14.69 -7.01 -6.89
CA SER A 158 14.88 -5.90 -5.96
C SER A 158 16.14 -5.21 -6.39
N GLY A 159 16.12 -3.89 -6.55
CA GLY A 159 17.37 -3.17 -6.42
C GLY A 159 18.10 -3.65 -5.16
N PHE A 160 19.42 -3.74 -5.20
CA PHE A 160 20.21 -4.19 -4.04
C PHE A 160 20.21 -3.18 -2.89
N SER A 161 19.69 -1.97 -3.08
CA SER A 161 19.54 -0.97 -2.03
C SER A 161 18.51 -1.42 -0.98
N HIS A 162 18.95 -1.53 0.26
CA HIS A 162 18.11 -1.98 1.38
C HIS A 162 18.54 -1.29 2.68
N ALA A 163 17.67 -1.35 3.69
CA ALA A 163 18.02 -1.04 5.07
C ALA A 163 18.33 -2.33 5.83
N THR A 164 19.53 -2.43 6.42
CA THR A 164 19.90 -3.55 7.28
C THR A 164 19.54 -3.26 8.73
N LEU A 165 18.77 -4.16 9.34
CA LEU A 165 18.38 -4.10 10.75
C LEU A 165 18.95 -5.30 11.49
N ARG A 166 19.66 -5.01 12.58
CA ARG A 166 20.10 -6.03 13.52
C ARG A 166 18.95 -6.39 14.46
N VAL A 167 18.69 -7.67 14.64
CA VAL A 167 17.57 -8.18 15.43
C VAL A 167 18.04 -9.27 16.40
N SER A 168 17.44 -9.39 17.57
CA SER A 168 17.85 -10.41 18.56
C SER A 168 17.22 -11.77 18.27
N CYS A 169 16.05 -11.77 17.64
CA CYS A 169 15.32 -12.96 17.27
C CYS A 169 14.69 -12.80 15.89
N ILE A 170 15.31 -13.40 14.86
CA ILE A 170 14.84 -13.21 13.47
C ILE A 170 13.42 -13.74 13.26
N ARG A 171 12.99 -14.77 14.01
CA ARG A 171 11.62 -15.30 13.94
C ARG A 171 10.58 -14.29 14.41
N GLN A 172 10.84 -13.61 15.53
CA GLN A 172 9.94 -12.58 16.05
C GLN A 172 9.92 -11.36 15.15
N SER A 173 11.07 -10.97 14.60
CA SER A 173 11.15 -9.86 13.66
C SER A 173 10.41 -10.17 12.36
N LEU A 174 10.60 -11.35 11.76
CA LEU A 174 9.81 -11.78 10.60
C LEU A 174 8.30 -11.72 10.86
N ALA A 175 7.88 -12.19 12.03
CA ALA A 175 6.48 -12.13 12.46
C ALA A 175 5.98 -10.67 12.53
N PHE A 176 6.71 -9.77 13.18
CA PHE A 176 6.38 -8.35 13.23
C PHE A 176 6.29 -7.72 11.84
N TRP A 177 7.31 -7.91 10.99
CA TRP A 177 7.37 -7.32 9.66
C TRP A 177 6.23 -7.81 8.75
N SER A 178 5.76 -9.04 8.94
CA SER A 178 4.59 -9.55 8.22
C SER A 178 3.29 -8.82 8.52
N LEU A 179 3.17 -8.11 9.66
CA LEU A 179 2.01 -7.23 9.92
C LEU A 179 1.91 -6.09 8.91
N LEU A 180 3.05 -5.68 8.37
CA LEU A 180 3.19 -4.67 7.32
C LEU A 180 3.33 -5.32 5.94
N HIS A 181 2.86 -6.56 5.76
CA HIS A 181 2.92 -7.28 4.48
C HIS A 181 4.35 -7.47 3.91
N TYR A 182 5.39 -7.38 4.76
CA TYR A 182 6.72 -7.79 4.36
C TYR A 182 6.82 -9.31 4.33
N GLU A 183 7.38 -9.83 3.26
CA GLU A 183 7.60 -11.25 3.04
C GLU A 183 9.09 -11.55 2.84
N PRO A 184 9.61 -12.66 3.41
CA PRO A 184 10.97 -13.08 3.17
C PRO A 184 11.13 -13.61 1.75
N ARG A 185 11.87 -12.88 0.90
CA ARG A 185 12.25 -13.32 -0.45
C ARG A 185 13.44 -14.25 -0.44
N ARG A 186 14.36 -14.04 0.49
CA ARG A 186 15.55 -14.87 0.65
C ARG A 186 15.83 -15.06 2.12
N ARG A 187 16.22 -16.28 2.49
CA ARG A 187 16.76 -16.62 3.80
C ARG A 187 18.16 -17.15 3.57
N PHE A 188 19.13 -16.62 4.30
CA PHE A 188 20.53 -16.92 4.07
C PHE A 188 21.31 -16.79 5.38
N THR A 189 22.59 -17.13 5.33
CA THR A 189 23.51 -16.87 6.43
C THR A 189 24.55 -15.83 5.99
N THR A 190 24.91 -14.93 6.89
CA THR A 190 25.97 -13.93 6.67
C THR A 190 26.85 -13.89 7.90
N ASN A 191 28.15 -14.14 7.73
CA ASN A 191 29.11 -14.23 8.84
C ASN A 191 28.65 -15.15 9.98
N GLY A 192 28.02 -16.29 9.65
CA GLY A 192 27.50 -17.25 10.63
C GLY A 192 26.18 -16.86 11.32
N ALA A 193 25.64 -15.67 11.04
CA ALA A 193 24.33 -15.22 11.54
C ALA A 193 23.20 -15.61 10.56
N ARG A 194 22.01 -15.87 11.10
CA ARG A 194 20.79 -16.01 10.28
C ARG A 194 20.39 -14.65 9.74
N ALA A 195 20.05 -14.60 8.45
CA ALA A 195 19.58 -13.40 7.80
C ALA A 195 18.39 -13.67 6.88
N ALA A 196 17.60 -12.61 6.64
CA ALA A 196 16.49 -12.65 5.72
C ALA A 196 16.33 -11.33 4.98
N TRP A 197 16.17 -11.41 3.67
CA TRP A 197 15.79 -10.28 2.84
C TRP A 197 14.28 -10.22 2.71
N LEU A 198 13.70 -9.11 3.13
CA LEU A 198 12.28 -8.84 3.09
C LEU A 198 11.96 -7.80 2.04
N CYS A 199 10.82 -7.96 1.40
CA CYS A 199 10.19 -6.89 0.64
C CYS A 199 8.71 -6.88 0.95
N ALA A 200 8.08 -5.72 0.77
CA ALA A 200 6.64 -5.63 0.77
C ALA A 200 6.17 -5.11 -0.58
N PRO A 201 4.97 -5.49 -1.02
CA PRO A 201 4.46 -5.09 -2.32
C PRO A 201 4.27 -3.56 -2.39
N TRP A 202 3.91 -2.87 -1.30
CA TRP A 202 3.49 -1.46 -1.28
C TRP A 202 4.64 -0.45 -1.20
N THR A 203 5.88 -0.90 -0.98
CA THR A 203 7.04 -0.02 -0.85
C THR A 203 8.24 -0.56 -1.61
N PRO A 204 9.05 0.31 -2.25
CA PRO A 204 10.32 -0.10 -2.85
C PRO A 204 11.39 -0.44 -1.80
N LEU A 205 11.20 -0.05 -0.54
CA LEU A 205 12.17 -0.32 0.52
C LEU A 205 12.27 -1.84 0.78
N SER A 206 13.45 -2.39 0.53
CA SER A 206 13.81 -3.73 0.97
C SER A 206 14.47 -3.65 2.34
N ILE A 207 14.23 -4.65 3.18
CA ILE A 207 14.79 -4.73 4.53
C ILE A 207 15.61 -6.01 4.62
N GLU A 208 16.87 -5.90 5.05
CA GLU A 208 17.67 -7.04 5.47
C GLU A 208 17.57 -7.17 6.99
N LEU A 209 17.14 -8.33 7.48
CA LEU A 209 17.24 -8.68 8.88
C LEU A 209 18.48 -9.52 9.10
N VAL A 210 19.32 -9.15 10.06
CA VAL A 210 20.47 -9.94 10.49
C VAL A 210 20.34 -10.22 11.98
N GLU A 211 20.28 -11.50 12.33
CA GLU A 211 20.22 -11.89 13.73
C GLU A 211 21.56 -11.73 14.42
N VAL A 212 21.57 -11.05 15.56
CA VAL A 212 22.78 -10.84 16.37
C VAL A 212 22.50 -11.19 17.83
N PRO A 213 23.53 -11.53 18.62
CA PRO A 213 23.36 -11.70 20.06
C PRO A 213 22.74 -10.45 20.70
N PRO A 214 21.79 -10.58 21.65
CA PRO A 214 21.12 -9.44 22.27
C PRO A 214 22.06 -8.38 22.85
N ALA A 215 23.23 -8.78 23.34
CA ALA A 215 24.26 -7.88 23.86
C ALA A 215 24.77 -6.87 22.81
N VAL A 216 24.76 -7.23 21.53
CA VAL A 216 25.20 -6.37 20.41
C VAL A 216 24.18 -5.26 20.11
N LEU A 217 22.92 -5.43 20.51
CA LEU A 217 21.87 -4.42 20.31
C LEU A 217 21.85 -3.34 21.41
N GLN A 218 22.61 -3.52 22.48
CA GLN A 218 22.69 -2.54 23.56
C GLN A 218 23.46 -1.31 23.07
N ARG A 219 22.75 -0.19 22.84
CA ARG A 219 23.40 1.12 22.74
C ARG A 219 23.93 1.52 24.12
N PRO A 220 25.09 2.19 24.24
CA PRO A 220 25.48 2.81 25.50
C PRO A 220 24.36 3.74 25.96
N ALA A 221 23.87 3.50 27.17
CA ALA A 221 22.79 4.26 27.78
C ALA A 221 23.28 5.67 28.14
N ARG A 222 23.22 6.60 27.19
CA ARG A 222 23.14 8.01 27.54
C ARG A 222 21.66 8.37 27.64
N PRO A 223 21.16 8.85 28.79
CA PRO A 223 19.79 9.34 28.86
C PRO A 223 19.63 10.45 27.82
N PRO A 224 18.57 10.42 26.98
CA PRO A 224 18.29 11.53 26.10
C PRO A 224 18.03 12.77 26.97
N SER A 225 18.74 13.86 26.73
CA SER A 225 18.31 15.17 27.25
C SER A 225 17.02 15.58 26.55
N ASP A 226 16.20 16.42 27.17
CA ASP A 226 14.97 16.95 26.55
C ASP A 226 15.24 17.74 25.24
N ALA A 227 16.47 18.21 25.05
CA ALA A 227 16.96 18.84 23.82
C ALA A 227 17.65 17.87 22.83
N ALA A 228 17.67 16.56 23.10
CA ALA A 228 18.34 15.61 22.22
C ALA A 228 17.47 15.33 20.99
N PRO A 229 18.03 15.36 19.76
CA PRO A 229 17.32 14.84 18.60
C PRO A 229 16.88 13.41 18.90
N GLY A 230 15.62 13.11 18.59
CA GLY A 230 15.02 11.81 18.88
C GLY A 230 15.87 10.65 18.36
N PRO A 231 15.75 9.44 18.94
CA PRO A 231 16.55 8.30 18.51
C PRO A 231 16.39 8.05 17.00
N ALA A 232 17.50 7.68 16.35
CA ALA A 232 17.49 7.20 14.98
C ALA A 232 16.41 6.12 14.82
N HIS A 233 15.57 6.30 13.82
CA HIS A 233 14.41 5.46 13.54
C HIS A 233 14.34 5.17 12.05
N LEU A 234 13.66 4.09 11.69
CA LEU A 234 13.29 3.82 10.31
C LEU A 234 11.94 4.49 10.07
N CYS A 235 11.81 5.20 8.96
CA CYS A 235 10.56 5.82 8.54
C CYS A 235 9.99 5.04 7.35
N LEU A 236 8.72 4.64 7.45
CA LEU A 236 8.00 3.99 6.37
C LEU A 236 6.88 4.90 5.89
N ASP A 237 6.87 5.18 4.58
CA ASP A 237 5.71 5.75 3.92
C ASP A 237 4.64 4.66 3.77
N VAL A 238 3.61 4.72 4.62
CA VAL A 238 2.48 3.78 4.63
C VAL A 238 1.26 4.35 3.92
N THR A 239 1.39 5.39 3.10
CA THR A 239 0.25 6.00 2.41
C THR A 239 -0.50 5.00 1.50
N ALA A 240 0.20 3.97 1.02
CA ALA A 240 -0.39 2.89 0.24
C ALA A 240 -1.19 1.86 1.07
N LEU A 241 -1.06 1.84 2.39
CA LEU A 241 -1.69 0.84 3.26
C LEU A 241 -3.10 1.22 3.73
N GLY A 242 -3.50 2.48 3.61
CA GLY A 242 -4.82 2.91 4.08
C GLY A 242 -5.14 4.37 3.79
N VAL A 243 -6.38 4.73 4.09
CA VAL A 243 -6.94 6.08 3.85
C VAL A 243 -6.50 7.08 4.93
N SER A 244 -6.28 6.61 6.15
CA SER A 244 -5.77 7.39 7.29
C SER A 244 -4.77 6.56 8.09
N LEU A 245 -3.84 7.23 8.76
CA LEU A 245 -2.91 6.58 9.67
C LEU A 245 -3.58 6.03 10.94
N PRO A 246 -4.58 6.68 11.56
CA PRO A 246 -5.37 6.09 12.64
C PRO A 246 -5.96 4.72 12.28
N ASP A 247 -6.63 4.61 11.12
CA ASP A 247 -7.29 3.36 10.71
C ASP A 247 -6.26 2.27 10.36
N THR A 248 -5.15 2.68 9.73
CA THR A 248 -4.03 1.78 9.43
C THR A 248 -3.42 1.24 10.71
N LEU A 249 -3.20 2.09 11.72
CA LEU A 249 -2.66 1.67 13.01
C LEU A 249 -3.65 0.78 13.78
N ALA A 250 -4.95 1.09 13.76
CA ALA A 250 -5.97 0.24 14.36
C ALA A 250 -5.99 -1.16 13.74
N SER A 251 -5.89 -1.24 12.40
CA SER A 251 -5.79 -2.50 11.67
C SER A 251 -4.53 -3.29 12.06
N LEU A 252 -3.38 -2.61 12.16
CA LEU A 252 -2.13 -3.23 12.61
C LEU A 252 -2.21 -3.72 14.06
N GLN A 253 -2.86 -2.96 14.94
CA GLN A 253 -3.09 -3.34 16.33
C GLN A 253 -3.94 -4.61 16.43
N HIS A 254 -5.04 -4.65 15.70
CA HIS A 254 -5.91 -5.82 15.63
C HIS A 254 -5.15 -7.04 15.10
N ARG A 255 -4.44 -6.92 13.97
CA ARG A 255 -3.63 -8.02 13.41
C ARG A 255 -2.58 -8.54 14.39
N SER A 256 -1.91 -7.64 15.11
CA SER A 256 -0.93 -8.02 16.14
C SER A 256 -1.59 -8.77 17.29
N ALA A 257 -2.71 -8.28 17.80
CA ALA A 257 -3.46 -8.91 18.88
C ALA A 257 -3.95 -10.31 18.47
N SER A 258 -4.57 -10.45 17.30
CA SER A 258 -5.10 -11.72 16.82
C SER A 258 -4.00 -12.74 16.51
N ARG A 259 -2.88 -12.30 15.91
CA ARG A 259 -1.81 -13.21 15.49
C ARG A 259 -0.79 -13.55 16.58
N PHE A 260 -0.54 -12.62 17.50
CA PHE A 260 0.54 -12.74 18.50
C PHE A 260 0.05 -12.62 19.94
N GLY A 261 -1.26 -12.47 20.16
CA GLY A 261 -1.85 -12.34 21.50
C GLY A 261 -1.50 -11.02 22.21
N ARG A 262 -0.98 -10.02 21.48
CA ARG A 262 -0.60 -8.73 22.07
C ARG A 262 -0.64 -7.57 21.07
N PRO A 263 -1.04 -6.37 21.51
CA PRO A 263 -1.00 -5.17 20.68
C PRO A 263 0.45 -4.73 20.42
N LEU A 264 0.63 -3.97 19.34
CA LEU A 264 1.82 -3.16 19.08
C LEU A 264 2.00 -2.11 20.18
N ARG A 265 3.25 -1.90 20.59
CA ARG A 265 3.61 -0.82 21.50
C ARG A 265 3.69 0.50 20.74
N VAL A 266 2.67 1.33 20.88
CA VAL A 266 2.64 2.70 20.37
C VAL A 266 3.45 3.59 21.30
N VAL A 267 4.43 4.30 20.74
CA VAL A 267 5.28 5.29 21.44
C VAL A 267 4.70 6.68 21.26
N SER A 268 4.23 6.99 20.05
CA SER A 268 3.57 8.24 19.71
C SER A 268 2.32 7.92 18.89
N PRO A 269 1.12 8.31 19.35
CA PRO A 269 -0.11 8.06 18.62
C PRO A 269 -0.15 8.85 17.30
N PRO A 270 -1.03 8.47 16.35
CA PRO A 270 -1.24 9.22 15.13
C PRO A 270 -1.53 10.69 15.41
N HIS A 271 -0.74 11.57 14.81
CA HIS A 271 -0.95 13.01 14.83
C HIS A 271 -0.50 13.62 13.50
N GLN A 272 -0.97 14.83 13.19
CA GLN A 272 -0.53 15.54 12.01
C GLN A 272 0.81 16.23 12.30
N GLN A 273 1.70 16.20 11.33
CA GLN A 273 2.98 16.88 11.34
C GLN A 273 3.23 17.53 9.98
N MET A 274 3.71 18.76 10.00
CA MET A 274 4.24 19.45 8.82
C MET A 274 5.75 19.18 8.69
N MET A 275 6.21 18.95 7.47
CA MET A 275 7.62 18.74 7.13
C MET A 275 7.93 19.57 5.89
N GLY A 276 8.18 20.87 6.07
CA GLY A 276 8.20 21.83 4.98
C GLY A 276 6.81 21.99 4.36
N ASP A 277 6.69 21.79 3.05
CA ASP A 277 5.42 21.85 2.31
C ASP A 277 4.59 20.56 2.42
N LEU A 278 5.15 19.47 2.96
CA LEU A 278 4.44 18.21 3.16
C LEU A 278 3.67 18.22 4.48
N VAL A 279 2.35 18.03 4.40
CA VAL A 279 1.50 17.68 5.55
C VAL A 279 1.33 16.18 5.58
N ALA A 280 1.68 15.55 6.71
CA ALA A 280 1.57 14.12 6.90
C ALA A 280 0.94 13.76 8.24
N GLU A 281 0.34 12.59 8.32
CA GLU A 281 0.05 11.94 9.60
C GLU A 281 1.24 11.06 9.97
N VAL A 282 1.62 11.09 11.24
CA VAL A 282 2.78 10.35 11.77
C VAL A 282 2.41 9.60 13.04
N ALA A 283 2.98 8.42 13.21
CA ALA A 283 2.88 7.61 14.43
C ALA A 283 4.21 6.86 14.63
N ILE A 284 4.53 6.54 15.88
CA ILE A 284 5.74 5.76 16.19
C ILE A 284 5.32 4.51 16.96
N VAL A 285 5.74 3.34 16.47
CA VAL A 285 5.58 2.05 17.14
C VAL A 285 6.95 1.44 17.45
N ARG A 286 7.02 0.50 18.41
CA ARG A 286 8.26 -0.26 18.64
C ARG A 286 8.23 -1.60 17.90
N ALA A 287 9.30 -1.87 17.18
CA ALA A 287 9.63 -3.22 16.73
C ALA A 287 9.97 -4.14 17.93
N PRO A 288 10.02 -5.47 17.76
CA PRO A 288 10.27 -6.42 18.86
C PRO A 288 11.55 -6.12 19.66
N ASP A 289 12.61 -5.70 18.99
CA ASP A 289 13.90 -5.34 19.59
C ASP A 289 13.93 -3.92 20.21
N GLY A 290 12.76 -3.28 20.35
CA GLY A 290 12.62 -1.95 20.95
C GLY A 290 12.96 -0.78 20.02
N PHE A 291 13.43 -1.06 18.80
CA PHE A 291 13.74 -0.05 17.79
C PHE A 291 12.47 0.76 17.40
N PRO A 292 12.53 2.10 17.38
CA PRO A 292 11.42 2.94 16.97
C PRO A 292 11.21 2.88 15.44
N LEU A 293 9.99 2.56 15.04
CA LEU A 293 9.52 2.58 13.66
C LEU A 293 8.52 3.71 13.50
N ARG A 294 8.85 4.70 12.66
CA ARG A 294 7.93 5.78 12.29
C ARG A 294 7.10 5.32 11.09
N LEU A 295 5.78 5.40 11.23
CA LEU A 295 4.82 5.24 10.15
C LEU A 295 4.37 6.63 9.73
N THR A 296 4.47 6.94 8.45
CA THR A 296 4.11 8.25 7.88
C THR A 296 3.12 8.05 6.76
N ARG A 297 2.01 8.77 6.80
CA ARG A 297 1.01 8.82 5.73
C ARG A 297 0.93 10.24 5.20
N ARG A 298 1.21 10.43 3.91
CA ARG A 298 1.15 11.75 3.26
C ARG A 298 -0.31 12.20 3.15
N ALA A 299 -0.64 13.38 3.69
CA ALA A 299 -1.98 13.94 3.63
C ALA A 299 -2.16 14.85 2.42
N CYS A 300 -1.32 15.87 2.30
CA CYS A 300 -1.28 16.77 1.17
C CYS A 300 0.08 17.46 1.07
N THR A 301 0.33 18.10 -0.06
CA THR A 301 1.42 19.05 -0.24
C THR A 301 0.82 20.43 -0.40
N LEU A 302 1.33 21.39 0.37
CA LEU A 302 0.90 22.78 0.29
C LEU A 302 1.39 23.40 -1.02
N ALA A 303 0.55 24.23 -1.65
CA ALA A 303 0.88 24.86 -2.92
C ALA A 303 2.02 25.90 -2.81
N GLN A 304 2.23 26.44 -1.61
CA GLN A 304 3.29 27.40 -1.33
C GLN A 304 4.47 26.64 -0.71
N SER A 305 5.64 26.78 -1.33
CA SER A 305 6.90 26.37 -0.72
C SER A 305 7.10 27.25 0.51
N LEU A 306 7.02 26.63 1.68
CA LEU A 306 7.41 27.27 2.94
C LEU A 306 8.93 27.31 2.99
N ALA A 307 9.48 28.41 3.51
CA ALA A 307 10.89 28.44 3.87
C ALA A 307 11.15 27.30 4.87
N PRO A 308 12.28 26.60 4.78
CA PRO A 308 12.61 25.56 5.74
C PRO A 308 12.60 26.14 7.16
N ASP A 309 12.00 25.43 8.10
CA ASP A 309 11.86 25.91 9.49
C ASP A 309 13.22 26.20 10.16
N TRP A 310 14.31 25.62 9.65
CA TRP A 310 15.67 25.85 10.13
C TRP A 310 16.34 27.11 9.53
N GLU A 311 15.68 27.78 8.58
CA GLU A 311 16.09 29.08 8.00
C GLU A 311 15.30 30.25 8.60
N LEU A 312 14.28 29.99 9.42
CA LEU A 312 13.58 31.02 10.19
C LEU A 312 14.51 31.45 11.34
N GLU A 313 15.09 32.65 11.26
CA GLU A 313 15.86 33.24 12.36
C GLU A 313 15.00 33.32 13.63
N GLU A 314 15.60 33.02 14.81
CA GLU A 314 14.94 33.08 16.12
C GLU A 314 14.36 34.46 16.46
#